data_AF-A0A136KBR9-F1
#
_entry.id   AF-A0A136KBR9-F1
#
_cell.length_a   1.000
_cell.length_b   1.000
_cell.length_c   1.000
_cell.angle_alpha   90.00
_cell.angle_beta   90.00
_cell.angle_gamma   90.00
#
_symmetry.space_group_name_H-M   'P 1'
#
loop_
_entity.id
_entity.type
_entity.pdbx_description
1 polymer ?
#
loop_
_entity_poly.entity_id
_entity_poly.type
_entity_poly.pdbx_seq_one_letter_code
_entity_poly.pdbx_strand_id
1 'polypeptide(L)'
;MWLLARSSSQKERVLTAFVAGVVLLVAVMAIWDLKPHAGTSIKNGETIDPNMIPLVTGDEPLPELFVRAGCTVCHRIPGIVGANGQVGPPLKLAQTGPLRLADPHYRGQAKTVRDYIVESIVAPGIYVVPGFPSDTMPVWYGRKLSAAALDKIASYLEQISDETPSGDEGSR
;
A
#
# COMPACT_ATOMS: atom_id res chain seq x y z
N MET A 1 25.60 -45.00 53.37
CA MET A 1 26.19 -45.14 52.02
C MET A 1 25.04 -45.05 51.02
N TRP A 2 24.90 -43.89 50.34
CA TRP A 2 24.16 -43.64 49.09
C TRP A 2 22.62 -43.74 49.10
N LEU A 3 21.91 -42.61 49.09
CA LEU A 3 20.56 -42.52 48.46
C LEU A 3 19.99 -41.10 48.22
N LEU A 4 20.71 -40.01 48.50
CA LEU A 4 20.18 -38.64 48.30
C LEU A 4 20.70 -37.87 47.08
N ALA A 5 21.52 -38.48 46.21
CA ALA A 5 22.09 -37.79 45.04
C ALA A 5 21.32 -37.97 43.71
N ARG A 6 20.19 -38.71 43.70
CA ARG A 6 19.53 -39.12 42.44
C ARG A 6 18.40 -38.18 41.95
N SER A 7 17.93 -37.28 42.81
CA SER A 7 16.73 -36.45 42.54
C SER A 7 17.00 -35.17 41.72
N SER A 8 18.14 -34.48 41.91
CA SER A 8 18.41 -33.22 41.17
C SER A 8 18.74 -33.48 39.70
N SER A 9 19.58 -34.48 39.42
CA SER A 9 19.97 -34.88 38.06
C SER A 9 18.77 -35.30 37.20
N GLN A 10 17.78 -35.96 37.80
CA GLN A 10 16.57 -36.35 37.06
C GLN A 10 15.70 -35.14 36.70
N LYS A 11 15.60 -34.14 37.58
CA LYS A 11 14.85 -32.89 37.32
C LYS A 11 15.54 -32.02 36.28
N GLU A 12 16.87 -31.94 36.30
CA GLU A 12 17.68 -31.22 35.31
C GLU A 12 17.59 -31.88 33.93
N ARG A 13 17.59 -33.22 33.85
CA ARG A 13 17.39 -33.97 32.59
C ARG A 13 15.99 -33.81 32.01
N VAL A 14 14.97 -33.72 32.87
CA VAL A 14 13.58 -33.45 32.43
C VAL A 14 13.43 -31.99 31.98
N LEU A 15 14.02 -31.04 32.70
CA LEU A 15 13.98 -29.62 32.34
C LEU A 15 14.75 -29.34 31.03
N THR A 16 15.93 -29.94 30.86
CA THR A 16 16.70 -29.82 29.61
C THR A 16 16.01 -30.48 28.43
N ALA A 17 15.38 -31.65 28.63
CA ALA A 17 14.57 -32.28 27.58
C ALA A 17 13.36 -31.42 27.20
N PHE A 18 12.72 -30.76 28.16
CA PHE A 18 11.59 -29.86 27.91
C PHE A 18 12.02 -28.60 27.16
N VAL A 19 13.10 -27.93 27.59
CA VAL A 19 13.64 -26.74 26.91
C VAL A 19 14.09 -27.08 25.50
N ALA A 20 14.81 -28.19 25.30
CA ALA A 20 15.19 -28.65 23.97
C ALA A 20 13.95 -28.93 23.10
N GLY A 21 12.91 -29.55 23.66
CA GLY A 21 11.64 -29.78 22.97
C GLY A 21 10.94 -28.48 22.55
N VAL A 22 10.88 -27.47 23.42
CA VAL A 22 10.28 -26.16 23.14
C VAL A 22 11.08 -25.41 22.07
N VAL A 23 12.42 -25.40 22.15
CA VAL A 23 13.28 -24.76 21.13
C VAL A 23 13.10 -25.43 19.77
N LEU A 24 13.00 -26.76 19.73
CA LEU A 24 12.79 -27.51 18.49
C LEU A 24 11.39 -27.26 17.92
N LEU A 25 10.36 -27.15 18.76
CA LEU A 25 9.00 -26.76 18.36
C LEU A 25 8.94 -25.34 17.78
N VAL A 26 9.59 -24.36 18.42
CA VAL A 26 9.65 -22.97 17.94
C VAL A 26 10.42 -22.88 16.63
N ALA A 27 11.52 -23.62 16.49
CA ALA A 27 12.26 -23.69 15.23
C ALA A 27 11.42 -24.31 14.11
N VAL A 28 10.64 -25.37 14.40
CA VAL A 28 9.72 -25.98 13.43
C VAL A 28 8.58 -25.02 13.04
N MET A 29 8.02 -24.27 14.00
CA MET A 29 7.02 -23.24 13.70
C MET A 29 7.60 -22.12 12.83
N ALA A 30 8.80 -21.62 13.15
CA ALA A 30 9.48 -20.61 12.33
C ALA A 30 9.78 -21.11 10.90
N ILE A 31 10.09 -22.40 10.73
CA ILE A 31 10.27 -23.02 9.41
C ILE A 31 8.95 -23.11 8.63
N TRP A 32 7.80 -23.25 9.31
CA TRP A 32 6.48 -23.20 8.65
C TRP A 32 6.10 -21.77 8.20
N ASP A 33 6.51 -20.73 8.93
CA ASP A 33 6.32 -19.32 8.52
C ASP A 33 7.24 -18.89 7.35
N LEU A 34 8.36 -19.60 7.15
CA LEU A 34 9.31 -19.36 6.05
C LEU A 34 8.89 -20.02 4.73
N LYS A 35 7.75 -20.73 4.67
CA LYS A 35 7.22 -21.19 3.39
C LYS A 35 6.83 -19.93 2.60
N PRO A 36 7.48 -19.64 1.45
CA PRO A 36 7.01 -18.57 0.59
C PRO A 36 5.54 -18.84 0.31
N HIS A 37 4.69 -17.82 0.50
CA HIS A 37 3.31 -17.87 0.05
C HIS A 37 3.36 -17.93 -1.47
N ALA A 38 3.54 -19.14 -2.00
CA ALA A 38 3.28 -19.45 -3.38
C ALA A 38 1.84 -19.01 -3.60
N GLY A 39 1.69 -17.98 -4.45
CA GLY A 39 0.40 -17.40 -4.78
C GLY A 39 -0.60 -18.50 -5.04
N THR A 40 -1.82 -18.27 -4.55
CA THR A 40 -3.01 -19.08 -4.79
C THR A 40 -2.98 -19.66 -6.20
N SER A 41 -2.70 -20.97 -6.29
CA SER A 41 -2.83 -21.72 -7.53
C SER A 41 -4.30 -21.65 -7.93
N ILE A 42 -4.60 -20.86 -8.95
CA ILE A 42 -5.94 -20.72 -9.51
C ILE A 42 -6.34 -22.11 -10.02
N LYS A 43 -7.33 -22.71 -9.35
CA LYS A 43 -7.98 -23.90 -9.89
C LYS A 43 -8.65 -23.49 -11.19
N ASN A 44 -8.23 -24.10 -12.30
CA ASN A 44 -8.88 -23.95 -13.61
C ASN A 44 -10.36 -24.35 -13.47
N GLY A 45 -11.25 -23.35 -13.38
CA GLY A 45 -12.68 -23.55 -13.21
C GLY A 45 -13.42 -22.51 -12.36
N GLU A 46 -12.71 -21.64 -11.62
CA GLU A 46 -13.37 -20.50 -10.95
C GLU A 46 -13.69 -19.43 -12.00
N THR A 47 -14.97 -19.09 -12.19
CA THR A 47 -15.38 -17.96 -13.03
C THR A 47 -14.75 -16.68 -12.45
N ILE A 48 -13.78 -16.09 -13.16
CA ILE A 48 -13.21 -14.79 -12.80
C ILE A 48 -14.36 -13.78 -12.79
N ASP A 49 -14.74 -13.26 -11.64
CA ASP A 49 -15.68 -12.12 -11.56
C ASP A 49 -14.99 -10.94 -12.28
N PRO A 50 -15.54 -10.47 -13.40
CA PRO A 50 -14.96 -9.33 -14.12
C PRO A 50 -14.87 -8.07 -13.24
N ASN A 51 -15.66 -7.99 -12.17
CA ASN A 51 -15.59 -6.88 -11.21
C ASN A 51 -14.35 -6.91 -10.33
N MET A 52 -13.65 -8.04 -10.19
CA MET A 52 -12.40 -8.16 -9.45
C MET A 52 -11.16 -7.86 -10.31
N ILE A 53 -11.32 -7.67 -11.62
CA ILE A 53 -10.20 -7.30 -12.50
C ILE A 53 -9.81 -5.85 -12.19
N PRO A 54 -8.56 -5.60 -11.75
CA PRO A 54 -8.09 -4.25 -11.50
C PRO A 54 -7.91 -3.50 -12.83
N LEU A 55 -8.13 -2.19 -12.80
CA LEU A 55 -7.85 -1.30 -13.94
C LEU A 55 -6.36 -1.17 -14.22
N VAL A 56 -5.55 -1.25 -13.16
CA VAL A 56 -4.10 -1.18 -13.20
C VAL A 56 -3.49 -2.09 -12.16
N THR A 57 -2.35 -2.71 -12.49
CA THR A 57 -1.68 -3.67 -11.60
C THR A 57 -0.51 -3.07 -10.83
N GLY A 58 0.05 -1.95 -11.31
CA GLY A 58 1.25 -1.32 -10.76
C GLY A 58 2.53 -1.70 -11.52
N ASP A 59 2.46 -2.69 -12.40
CA ASP A 59 3.56 -3.09 -13.27
C ASP A 59 3.75 -2.12 -14.44
N GLU A 60 2.72 -1.33 -14.74
CA GLU A 60 2.77 -0.33 -15.82
C GLU A 60 3.82 0.75 -15.54
N PRO A 61 4.48 1.28 -16.58
CA PRO A 61 5.25 2.51 -16.47
C PRO A 61 4.41 3.62 -15.84
N LEU A 62 5.05 4.46 -15.02
CA LEU A 62 4.34 5.44 -14.21
C LEU A 62 3.38 6.36 -15.00
N PRO A 63 3.74 6.92 -16.18
CA PRO A 63 2.79 7.72 -16.96
C PRO A 63 1.58 6.91 -17.43
N GLU A 64 1.80 5.67 -17.86
CA GLU A 64 0.74 4.77 -18.32
C GLU A 64 -0.21 4.38 -17.18
N LEU A 65 0.33 4.20 -15.98
CA LEU A 65 -0.46 3.94 -14.77
C LEU A 65 -1.52 5.02 -14.54
N PHE A 66 -1.12 6.30 -14.58
CA PHE A 66 -2.05 7.43 -14.39
C PHE A 66 -3.05 7.58 -15.54
N VAL A 67 -2.63 7.28 -16.78
CA VAL A 67 -3.51 7.34 -17.96
C VAL A 67 -4.56 6.23 -17.91
N ARG A 68 -4.16 4.98 -17.66
CA ARG A 68 -5.07 3.83 -17.58
C ARG A 68 -6.03 3.92 -16.40
N ALA A 69 -5.55 4.46 -15.26
CA ALA A 69 -6.41 4.75 -14.11
C ALA A 69 -7.34 5.96 -14.34
N GLY A 70 -7.13 6.75 -15.41
CA GLY A 70 -7.97 7.90 -15.76
C GLY A 70 -7.71 9.16 -14.94
N CYS A 71 -6.68 9.18 -14.08
CA CYS A 71 -6.38 10.32 -13.21
C CYS A 71 -6.07 11.60 -14.00
N THR A 72 -5.44 11.46 -15.17
CA THR A 72 -5.01 12.57 -16.04
C THR A 72 -6.16 13.36 -16.66
N VAL A 73 -7.36 12.77 -16.73
CA VAL A 73 -8.56 13.43 -17.27
C VAL A 73 -9.02 14.55 -16.35
N CYS A 74 -9.00 14.31 -15.04
CA CYS A 74 -9.51 15.26 -14.06
C CYS A 74 -8.41 16.11 -13.42
N HIS A 75 -7.18 15.60 -13.33
CA HIS A 75 -6.11 16.25 -12.62
C HIS A 75 -4.94 16.65 -13.51
N ARG A 76 -4.36 17.82 -13.20
CA ARG A 76 -2.99 18.13 -13.58
C ARG A 76 -2.04 17.37 -12.67
N ILE A 77 -1.08 16.67 -13.26
CA ILE A 77 -0.11 15.86 -12.53
C ILE A 77 1.29 16.27 -12.99
N PRO A 78 2.08 17.00 -12.18
CA PRO A 78 3.43 17.38 -12.56
C PRO A 78 4.26 16.14 -12.91
N GLY A 79 5.16 16.27 -13.89
CA GLY A 79 5.98 15.17 -14.40
C GLY A 79 5.27 14.12 -15.26
N ILE A 80 3.93 14.15 -15.38
CA ILE A 80 3.17 13.27 -16.28
C ILE A 80 2.72 14.06 -17.51
N VAL A 81 3.36 13.80 -18.65
CA VAL A 81 3.07 14.50 -19.92
C VAL A 81 1.60 14.31 -20.30
N GLY A 82 0.94 15.42 -20.68
CA GLY A 82 -0.46 15.42 -21.10
C GLY A 82 -1.49 15.42 -19.96
N ALA A 83 -1.07 15.24 -18.70
CA ALA A 83 -1.96 15.35 -17.55
C ALA A 83 -2.28 16.82 -17.24
N ASN A 84 -3.32 17.35 -17.89
CA ASN A 84 -3.75 18.74 -17.79
C ASN A 84 -5.20 18.91 -17.32
N GLY A 85 -5.77 17.89 -16.68
CA GLY A 85 -7.12 17.96 -16.12
C GLY A 85 -7.28 19.09 -15.10
N GLN A 86 -8.46 19.70 -15.06
CA GLN A 86 -8.77 20.84 -14.17
C GLN A 86 -10.07 20.64 -13.38
N VAL A 87 -10.68 19.46 -13.50
CA VAL A 87 -11.90 19.11 -12.78
C VAL A 87 -11.59 18.90 -11.29
N GLY A 88 -10.44 18.30 -10.99
CA GLY A 88 -9.92 18.13 -9.63
C GLY A 88 -8.67 18.99 -9.39
N PRO A 89 -8.22 19.09 -8.12
CA PRO A 89 -7.03 19.87 -7.76
C PRO A 89 -5.75 19.34 -8.41
N PRO A 90 -4.75 20.19 -8.68
CA PRO A 90 -3.44 19.73 -9.14
C PRO A 90 -2.82 18.77 -8.11
N LEU A 91 -2.20 17.69 -8.60
CA LEU A 91 -1.63 16.63 -7.76
C LEU A 91 -0.15 16.90 -7.43
N LYS A 92 0.14 18.09 -6.92
CA LYS A 92 1.45 18.51 -6.35
C LYS A 92 1.50 18.27 -4.84
N LEU A 93 1.41 17.02 -4.43
CA LEU A 93 1.05 16.68 -3.05
C LEU A 93 2.22 16.80 -2.07
N ALA A 94 3.48 16.80 -2.53
CA ALA A 94 4.61 17.17 -1.67
C ALA A 94 4.43 18.59 -1.07
N GLN A 95 3.91 19.52 -1.88
CA GLN A 95 3.67 20.91 -1.47
C GLN A 95 2.32 21.09 -0.78
N THR A 96 1.25 20.53 -1.38
CA THR A 96 -0.13 20.79 -0.93
C THR A 96 -0.65 19.81 0.12
N GLY A 97 -0.07 18.61 0.23
CA GLY A 97 -0.49 17.59 1.19
C GLY A 97 -0.45 18.08 2.65
N PRO A 98 0.64 18.69 3.14
CA PRO A 98 0.70 19.22 4.50
C PRO A 98 -0.37 20.28 4.79
N LEU A 99 -0.65 21.15 3.80
CA LEU A 99 -1.68 22.18 3.91
C LEU A 99 -3.08 21.57 4.01
N ARG A 100 -3.35 20.49 3.26
CA ARG A 100 -4.64 19.78 3.30
C ARG A 100 -4.85 19.06 4.62
N LEU A 101 -3.82 18.44 5.17
CA LEU A 101 -3.86 17.82 6.50
C LEU A 101 -4.07 18.83 7.63
N ALA A 102 -3.56 20.05 7.46
CA ALA A 102 -3.75 21.14 8.41
C ALA A 102 -5.07 21.91 8.23
N ASP A 103 -5.86 21.59 7.20
CA ASP A 103 -7.11 22.29 6.93
C ASP A 103 -8.14 22.00 8.05
N PRO A 104 -8.74 23.03 8.69
CA PRO A 104 -9.75 22.86 9.73
C PRO A 104 -11.00 22.09 9.29
N HIS A 105 -11.23 21.92 7.99
CA HIS A 105 -12.32 21.14 7.41
C HIS A 105 -11.92 19.71 7.06
N TYR A 106 -10.66 19.33 7.24
CA TYR A 106 -10.25 17.94 7.10
C TYR A 106 -10.91 17.07 8.17
N ARG A 107 -11.62 16.02 7.75
CA ARG A 107 -12.37 15.09 8.63
C ARG A 107 -11.88 13.65 8.53
N GLY A 108 -10.79 13.43 7.80
CA GLY A 108 -10.18 12.11 7.65
C GLY A 108 -9.26 11.74 8.80
N GLN A 109 -8.63 10.58 8.66
CA GLN A 109 -7.78 9.98 9.68
C GLN A 109 -6.29 10.01 9.32
N ALA A 110 -5.94 10.41 8.09
CA ALA A 110 -4.56 10.49 7.65
C ALA A 110 -3.72 11.38 8.56
N LYS A 111 -2.48 10.93 8.82
CA LYS A 111 -1.49 11.66 9.61
C LYS A 111 -0.26 12.04 8.78
N THR A 112 -0.06 11.36 7.67
CA THR A 112 1.01 11.63 6.71
C THR A 112 0.44 12.03 5.36
N VAL A 113 1.25 12.66 4.52
CA VAL A 113 0.86 13.00 3.14
C VAL A 113 0.52 11.73 2.35
N ARG A 114 1.28 10.66 2.55
CA ARG A 114 0.99 9.34 1.98
C ARG A 114 -0.39 8.83 2.35
N ASP A 115 -0.71 8.81 3.64
CA ASP A 115 -2.00 8.36 4.13
C ASP A 115 -3.13 9.21 3.56
N TYR A 116 -2.92 10.52 3.42
CA TYR A 116 -3.90 11.43 2.84
C TYR A 116 -4.15 11.11 1.35
N ILE A 117 -3.11 10.79 0.59
CA ILE A 117 -3.24 10.36 -0.82
C ILE A 117 -4.04 9.07 -0.91
N VAL A 118 -3.67 8.07 -0.10
CA VAL A 118 -4.36 6.77 -0.06
C VAL A 118 -5.82 6.96 0.32
N GLU A 119 -6.12 7.68 1.40
CA GLU A 119 -7.48 7.97 1.86
C GLU A 119 -8.30 8.69 0.78
N SER A 120 -7.71 9.70 0.13
CA SER A 120 -8.37 10.44 -0.96
C SER A 120 -8.74 9.54 -2.14
N ILE A 121 -7.94 8.50 -2.43
CA ILE A 121 -8.19 7.56 -3.53
C ILE A 121 -9.22 6.50 -3.15
N VAL A 122 -9.13 5.93 -1.94
CA VAL A 122 -9.98 4.80 -1.54
C VAL A 122 -11.32 5.25 -0.93
N ALA A 123 -11.36 6.45 -0.35
CA ALA A 123 -12.52 7.06 0.28
C ALA A 123 -12.68 8.53 -0.19
N PRO A 124 -12.85 8.77 -1.50
CA PRO A 124 -13.05 10.14 -2.00
C PRO A 124 -14.30 10.75 -1.36
N GLY A 125 -14.22 12.04 -1.04
CA GLY A 125 -15.30 12.78 -0.38
C GLY A 125 -15.14 12.97 1.13
N ILE A 126 -14.29 12.18 1.81
CA ILE A 126 -13.91 12.46 3.22
C ILE A 126 -13.37 13.87 3.38
N TYR A 127 -12.59 14.31 2.38
CA TYR A 127 -12.18 15.69 2.24
C TYR A 127 -12.15 16.06 0.76
N VAL A 128 -12.86 17.13 0.42
CA VAL A 128 -12.84 17.75 -0.90
C VAL A 128 -12.14 19.09 -0.76
N VAL A 129 -11.11 19.32 -1.58
CA VAL A 129 -10.34 20.57 -1.55
C VAL A 129 -11.28 21.74 -1.86
N PRO A 130 -11.28 22.83 -1.05
CA PRO A 130 -12.13 23.98 -1.31
C PRO A 130 -12.00 24.51 -2.74
N GLY A 131 -13.14 24.81 -3.37
CA GLY A 131 -13.20 25.29 -4.76
C GLY A 131 -13.31 24.20 -5.83
N PHE A 132 -13.30 22.92 -5.45
CA PHE A 132 -13.52 21.78 -6.36
C PHE A 132 -14.88 21.10 -6.13
N PRO A 133 -15.51 20.54 -7.17
CA PRO A 133 -16.81 19.89 -7.04
C PRO A 133 -16.72 18.61 -6.19
N SER A 134 -17.73 18.38 -5.35
CA SER A 134 -17.91 17.10 -4.66
C SER A 134 -18.31 15.99 -5.64
N ASP A 135 -18.24 14.73 -5.19
CA ASP A 135 -18.79 13.55 -5.89
C ASP A 135 -18.27 13.32 -7.31
N THR A 136 -17.18 14.00 -7.67
CA THR A 136 -16.59 13.95 -9.01
C THR A 136 -15.48 12.91 -9.11
N MET A 137 -14.76 12.65 -8.01
CA MET A 137 -13.77 11.59 -7.95
C MET A 137 -14.46 10.23 -7.73
N PRO A 138 -14.31 9.25 -8.64
CA PRO A 138 -14.99 7.97 -8.53
C PRO A 138 -14.76 7.20 -7.23
N VAL A 139 -15.84 6.80 -6.55
CA VAL A 139 -15.82 6.04 -5.28
C VAL A 139 -15.37 4.58 -5.42
N TRP A 140 -15.15 4.09 -6.64
CA TRP A 140 -14.85 2.69 -6.91
C TRP A 140 -13.35 2.37 -6.97
N TYR A 141 -12.45 3.36 -6.92
CA TYR A 141 -11.00 3.12 -7.04
C TYR A 141 -10.45 2.16 -5.98
N GLY A 142 -10.96 2.20 -4.75
CA GLY A 142 -10.56 1.26 -3.70
C GLY A 142 -10.79 -0.21 -4.03
N ARG A 143 -11.64 -0.52 -5.03
CA ARG A 143 -11.90 -1.89 -5.53
C ARG A 143 -11.26 -2.17 -6.89
N LYS A 144 -10.71 -1.16 -7.55
CA LYS A 144 -10.28 -1.22 -8.95
C LYS A 144 -8.80 -0.94 -9.14
N LEU A 145 -8.11 -0.39 -8.15
CA LEU A 145 -6.65 -0.33 -8.14
C LEU A 145 -6.12 -1.54 -7.37
N SER A 146 -5.10 -2.21 -7.91
CA SER A 146 -4.34 -3.15 -7.10
C SER A 146 -3.65 -2.40 -5.95
N ALA A 147 -3.28 -3.13 -4.90
CA ALA A 147 -2.50 -2.55 -3.81
C ALA A 147 -1.16 -1.97 -4.31
N ALA A 148 -0.49 -2.67 -5.22
CA ALA A 148 0.77 -2.21 -5.82
C ALA A 148 0.60 -0.95 -6.68
N ALA A 149 -0.49 -0.83 -7.42
CA ALA A 149 -0.80 0.37 -8.19
C ALA A 149 -1.06 1.58 -7.27
N LEU A 150 -1.87 1.39 -6.23
CA LEU A 150 -2.16 2.43 -5.24
C LEU A 150 -0.89 2.88 -4.52
N ASP A 151 -0.03 1.95 -4.13
CA ASP A 151 1.26 2.22 -3.49
C ASP A 151 2.18 3.03 -4.40
N LYS A 152 2.29 2.64 -5.67
CA LYS A 152 3.11 3.33 -6.68
C LYS A 152 2.60 4.75 -6.97
N ILE A 153 1.28 4.93 -7.07
CA ILE A 153 0.66 6.26 -7.20
C ILE A 153 0.97 7.12 -5.98
N ALA A 154 0.75 6.59 -4.76
CA ALA A 154 0.99 7.34 -3.53
C ALA A 154 2.46 7.73 -3.37
N SER A 155 3.38 6.80 -3.66
CA SER A 155 4.83 7.02 -3.62
C SER A 155 5.27 8.14 -4.56
N TYR A 156 4.70 8.21 -5.75
CA TYR A 156 5.00 9.29 -6.68
C TYR A 156 4.43 10.63 -6.21
N LEU A 157 3.15 10.64 -5.84
CA LEU A 157 2.44 11.87 -5.50
C LEU A 157 2.97 12.52 -4.22
N GLU A 158 3.43 11.75 -3.23
CA GLU A 158 3.97 12.32 -2.00
C GLU A 158 5.31 13.05 -2.21
N GLN A 159 6.01 12.77 -3.32
CA GLN A 159 7.29 13.38 -3.68
C GLN A 159 7.14 14.48 -4.74
N ILE A 160 6.03 14.49 -5.49
CA ILE A 160 5.88 15.38 -6.64
C ILE A 160 5.43 16.80 -6.26
N SER A 161 6.08 17.76 -6.91
CA SER A 161 5.91 19.20 -6.70
C SER A 161 5.95 19.92 -8.06
N ASP A 162 5.56 21.20 -8.13
CA ASP A 162 5.65 21.97 -9.39
C ASP A 162 7.10 22.15 -9.90
N GLU A 163 8.10 21.93 -9.05
CA GLU A 163 9.52 22.12 -9.36
C GLU A 163 10.23 20.83 -9.80
N THR A 164 9.55 19.69 -9.77
CA THR A 164 10.17 18.43 -10.17
C THR A 164 10.29 18.36 -11.71
N PRO A 165 11.50 18.24 -12.28
CA PRO A 165 11.67 18.18 -13.73
C PRO A 165 10.92 16.98 -14.29
N SER A 166 10.18 17.19 -15.39
CA SER A 166 9.57 16.11 -16.17
C SER A 166 10.65 15.10 -16.56
N GLY A 167 10.61 13.91 -15.98
CA GLY A 167 11.65 12.90 -16.17
C GLY A 167 11.80 12.50 -17.63
N ASP A 168 12.92 12.91 -18.24
CA ASP A 168 13.46 12.35 -19.49
C ASP A 168 14.97 12.03 -19.38
N GLU A 169 15.51 11.88 -18.16
CA GLU A 169 16.93 11.52 -17.97
C GLU A 169 17.07 10.24 -17.14
N GLY A 170 16.99 9.10 -17.84
CA GLY A 170 17.16 7.78 -17.22
C GLY A 170 17.11 6.61 -18.20
N SER A 171 17.66 6.76 -19.40
CA SER A 171 17.99 5.61 -20.26
C SER A 171 19.35 5.86 -20.90
N ARG A 172 20.38 5.31 -20.26
CA ARG A 172 21.65 4.96 -20.87
C ARG A 172 22.11 3.62 -20.35
#